data_AF-A0A1V9G4M2-F1
#
_entry.id   AF-A0A1V9G4M2-F1
#
_cell.length_a   1.000
_cell.length_b   1.000
_cell.length_c   1.000
_cell.angle_alpha   90.00
_cell.angle_beta   90.00
_cell.angle_gamma   90.00
#
_symmetry.space_group_name_H-M   'P 1'
#
loop_
_entity.id
_entity.type
_entity.pdbx_description
1 polymer ?
#
loop_
_entity_poly.entity_id
_entity_poly.type
_entity_poly.pdbx_seq_one_letter_code
_entity_poly.pdbx_strand_id
1 'polypeptide(L)' 'MLDKQSMRILGAIMFILGIIIIFAINKKRFNRRTITGMEVFNSYEDSMATRGGEGCLKLIAWVFIFGGGSMFLLSLD' A
#
# COMPACT_ATOMS: atom_id res chain seq x y z
N MET A 1 11.64 13.51 -21.88
CA MET A 1 10.40 13.98 -21.23
C MET A 1 9.35 12.90 -21.46
N LEU A 2 8.73 12.34 -20.42
CA LEU A 2 7.61 11.41 -20.61
C LEU A 2 6.45 12.18 -21.27
N ASP A 3 5.77 11.55 -22.22
CA ASP A 3 4.59 12.13 -22.82
C ASP A 3 3.47 12.29 -21.78
N LYS A 4 2.65 13.35 -21.87
CA LYS A 4 1.56 13.62 -20.91
C LYS A 4 0.57 12.45 -20.83
N GLN A 5 0.31 11.75 -21.93
CA GLN A 5 -0.53 10.55 -21.95
C GLN A 5 0.14 9.40 -21.20
N SER A 6 1.45 9.20 -21.37
CA SER A 6 2.20 8.18 -20.60
C SER A 6 2.22 8.49 -19.11
N MET A 7 2.36 9.77 -18.72
CA MET A 7 2.30 10.19 -17.31
C MET A 7 0.93 9.92 -16.67
N ARG A 8 -0.17 10.19 -17.39
CA ARG A 8 -1.54 9.85 -16.95
C ARG A 8 -1.69 8.38 -16.65
N ILE A 9 -1.29 7.53 -17.60
CA ILE A 9 -1.46 6.07 -17.48
C ILE A 9 -0.61 5.53 -16.33
N LEU A 10 0.67 5.91 -16.27
CA LEU A 10 1.58 5.46 -15.21
C LEU A 10 1.14 5.96 -13.82
N GLY A 11 0.72 7.22 -13.71
CA GLY A 11 0.21 7.79 -12.46
C GLY A 11 -1.03 7.06 -11.95
N ALA A 12 -1.99 6.77 -12.85
CA ALA A 12 -3.19 6.00 -12.52
C ALA A 12 -2.86 4.57 -12.08
N ILE A 13 -1.97 3.86 -12.80
CA ILE A 13 -1.55 2.50 -12.45
C ILE A 13 -0.86 2.48 -11.08
N MET A 14 0.09 3.39 -10.83
CA MET A 14 0.79 3.48 -9.54
C MET A 14 -0.17 3.76 -8.39
N PHE A 15 -1.13 4.68 -8.59
CA PHE A 15 -2.13 5.01 -7.59
C PHE A 15 -3.02 3.81 -7.24
N ILE A 16 -3.54 3.10 -8.26
CA ILE A 16 -4.37 1.90 -8.08
C ILE A 16 -3.57 0.80 -7.37
N LEU A 17 -2.33 0.56 -7.78
CA LEU A 17 -1.45 -0.42 -7.12
C LEU A 17 -1.22 -0.08 -5.65
N GLY A 18 -0.97 1.18 -5.33
CA GLY A 18 -0.81 1.63 -3.94
C GLY A 18 -2.04 1.34 -3.09
N ILE A 19 -3.24 1.60 -3.61
CA ILE A 19 -4.50 1.26 -2.92
C ILE A 19 -4.65 -0.26 -2.73
N ILE A 20 -4.37 -1.06 -3.77
CA ILE A 20 -4.44 -2.53 -3.71
C ILE A 20 -3.51 -3.07 -2.62
N ILE A 21 -2.29 -2.55 -2.52
CA ILE A 21 -1.32 -2.96 -1.50
C ILE A 21 -1.84 -2.65 -0.09
N ILE A 22 -2.33 -1.42 0.17
CA ILE A 22 -2.92 -1.06 1.47
C ILE A 22 -4.10 -1.97 1.81
N PHE A 23 -4.99 -2.20 0.86
CA PHE A 23 -6.15 -3.05 1.04
C PHE A 23 -5.74 -4.49 1.37
N ALA A 24 -4.79 -5.06 0.64
CA ALA A 24 -4.30 -6.41 0.87
C ALA A 24 -3.65 -6.56 2.26
N ILE A 25 -2.87 -5.57 2.71
CA ILE A 25 -2.26 -5.55 4.05
C ILE A 25 -3.36 -5.50 5.11
N ASN A 26 -4.30 -4.56 4.98
CA ASN A 26 -5.39 -4.41 5.96
C ASN A 26 -6.30 -5.65 5.99
N LYS A 27 -6.53 -6.30 4.85
CA LYS A 27 -7.26 -7.57 4.76
C LYS A 27 -6.54 -8.69 5.49
N LYS A 28 -5.23 -8.87 5.25
CA LYS A 28 -4.41 -9.85 5.99
C LYS A 28 -4.42 -9.55 7.49
N ARG A 29 -4.29 -8.28 7.88
CA ARG A 29 -4.36 -7.84 9.27
C ARG A 29 -5.69 -8.16 9.92
N PHE A 30 -6.80 -7.92 9.21
CA PHE A 30 -8.14 -8.24 9.68
C PHE A 30 -8.32 -9.76 9.88
N ASN A 31 -7.86 -10.57 8.93
CA ASN A 31 -7.98 -12.02 9.00
C ASN A 31 -7.18 -12.67 10.15
N ARG A 32 -6.18 -11.98 10.71
CA ARG A 32 -5.41 -12.45 11.87
C ARG A 32 -6.02 -12.06 13.23
N ARG A 33 -7.16 -11.36 13.24
CA ARG A 33 -7.83 -10.92 14.48
C ARG A 33 -8.82 -11.98 14.96
N THR A 34 -8.90 -12.15 16.27
CA THR A 34 -9.94 -12.95 16.93
C THR A 34 -11.25 -12.17 17.06
N ILE A 35 -12.28 -12.83 17.60
CA ILE A 35 -13.59 -12.24 17.95
C ILE A 35 -13.44 -11.00 18.84
N THR A 36 -12.43 -10.96 19.71
CA THR A 36 -12.13 -9.81 20.58
C THR A 36 -11.28 -8.73 19.91
N GLY A 37 -10.91 -8.91 18.64
CA GLY A 37 -10.10 -7.96 17.87
C GLY A 37 -8.59 -8.04 18.12
N MET A 38 -8.12 -9.00 18.94
CA MET A 38 -6.69 -9.20 19.20
C MET A 38 -6.03 -9.93 18.04
N GLU A 39 -4.85 -9.46 17.62
CA GLU A 39 -4.03 -10.17 16.62
C GLU A 39 -3.35 -11.38 17.28
N VAL A 40 -3.51 -12.56 16.68
CA VAL A 40 -2.88 -13.80 17.17
C VAL A 40 -1.63 -14.10 16.35
N PHE A 41 -0.53 -14.37 17.05
CA PHE A 41 0.74 -14.80 16.49
C PHE A 41 1.27 -16.00 17.28
N ASN A 42 1.97 -16.90 16.60
CA ASN A 42 2.54 -18.11 17.23
C ASN A 42 3.78 -17.80 18.08
N SER A 43 4.52 -16.75 17.73
CA SER A 43 5.72 -16.33 18.44
C SER A 43 5.85 -14.81 18.46
N TYR A 44 6.67 -14.30 19.39
CA TYR A 44 7.01 -12.88 19.44
C TYR A 44 7.75 -12.45 18.17
N GLU A 45 8.67 -13.27 17.68
CA GLU A 45 9.46 -13.01 16.46
C GLU A 45 8.57 -12.90 15.21
N ASP A 46 7.59 -13.80 15.07
CA ASP A 46 6.61 -13.72 13.98
C ASP A 46 5.80 -12.44 14.01
N SER A 47 5.43 -11.98 15.22
CA SER A 47 4.69 -10.73 15.39
C SER A 47 5.54 -9.52 14.97
N MET A 48 6.83 -9.52 15.33
CA MET A 48 7.78 -8.46 14.99
C MET A 48 8.05 -8.43 13.49
N ALA A 49 8.36 -9.58 12.88
CA ALA A 49 8.63 -9.70 11.46
C ALA A 49 7.40 -9.30 10.62
N THR A 50 6.21 -9.78 11.00
CA THR A 50 4.97 -9.46 10.29
C THR A 50 4.63 -7.97 10.41
N ARG A 51 4.64 -7.40 11.63
CA ARG A 51 4.31 -5.99 11.83
C ARG A 51 5.35 -5.06 11.20
N GLY A 52 6.64 -5.41 11.28
CA GLY A 52 7.72 -4.70 10.61
C GLY A 52 7.54 -4.71 9.10
N GLY A 53 7.33 -5.89 8.51
CA GLY A 53 7.08 -6.06 7.08
C GLY A 53 5.85 -5.29 6.60
N GLU A 54 4.73 -5.35 7.33
CA GLU A 54 3.52 -4.58 7.02
C GLU A 54 3.74 -3.07 7.10
N GLY A 55 4.57 -2.61 8.04
CA GLY A 55 4.99 -1.21 8.13
C GLY A 55 5.76 -0.77 6.89
N CYS A 56 6.80 -1.52 6.49
CA CYS A 56 7.59 -1.24 5.29
C CYS A 56 6.74 -1.26 4.02
N LEU A 57 5.88 -2.28 3.86
CA LEU A 57 4.97 -2.39 2.72
C LEU A 57 3.94 -1.24 2.69
N LYS A 58 3.46 -0.77 3.84
CA LYS A 58 2.60 0.43 3.91
C LYS A 58 3.33 1.69 3.49
N LEU A 59 4.60 1.86 3.87
CA LEU A 59 5.40 3.00 3.41
C LEU A 59 5.55 2.99 1.88
N ILE A 60 5.86 1.83 1.30
CA ILE A 60 5.93 1.67 -0.17
C ILE A 60 4.58 2.00 -0.80
N ALA A 61 3.48 1.51 -0.23
CA ALA A 61 2.14 1.80 -0.74
C ALA A 61 1.80 3.29 -0.71
N TRP A 62 2.18 4.00 0.37
CA TRP A 62 2.01 5.45 0.46
C TRP A 62 2.85 6.20 -0.58
N VAL A 63 4.08 5.78 -0.84
CA VAL A 63 4.90 6.34 -1.92
C VAL A 63 4.21 6.15 -3.28
N PHE A 64 3.60 4.99 -3.52
CA PHE A 64 2.86 4.72 -4.75
C PHE A 64 1.60 5.59 -4.87
N ILE A 65 0.86 5.80 -3.78
CA ILE A 65 -0.35 6.64 -3.76
C ILE A 65 0.02 8.11 -3.99
N PHE A 66 0.95 8.68 -3.21
CA PHE A 66 1.31 10.09 -3.35
C PHE A 66 2.10 10.36 -4.63
N GLY A 67 3.04 9.46 -4.98
CA GLY A 67 3.81 9.56 -6.22
C GLY A 67 2.94 9.41 -7.46
N GLY A 68 2.08 8.38 -7.51
CA GLY A 68 1.16 8.17 -8.62
C GLY A 68 0.12 9.29 -8.73
N GLY A 69 -0.45 9.71 -7.61
CA GLY A 69 -1.45 10.80 -7.56
C GLY A 69 -0.88 12.14 -8.00
N SER A 70 0.30 12.53 -7.51
CA SER A 70 0.96 13.78 -7.94
C SER A 70 1.32 13.75 -9.43
N MET A 71 1.82 12.63 -9.93
CA MET A 71 2.15 12.46 -11.35
C MET A 71 0.89 12.51 -12.25
N PHE A 72 -0.23 11.99 -11.77
CA PHE A 72 -1.52 12.12 -12.45
C PHE A 72 -2.00 13.58 -12.47
N LEU A 73 -1.92 14.31 -11.35
CA LEU A 73 -2.33 15.71 -11.27
C LEU A 73 -1.50 16.61 -12.21
N LEU A 74 -0.18 16.46 -12.23
CA LEU A 74 0.72 17.22 -13.10
C LEU A 74 0.47 16.98 -14.61
N SER A 75 -0.22 15.90 -14.95
CA SER A 75 -0.57 15.59 -16.33
C SER A 75 -1.94 16.13 -16.76
N LEU A 76 -2.68 16.77 -15.84
CA LEU A 76 -3.96 17.42 -16.14
C LEU A 76 -3.79 18.84 -16.68
N ASP A 77 -2.75 19.54 -16.23
CA ASP A 77 -2.25 20.81 -16.79
C ASP A 77 -1.58 20.57 -18.16
#